data_AF-A0A3D2HX66-F1
#
_entry.id   AF-A0A3D2HX66-F1
#
_cell.length_a   1.000
_cell.length_b   1.000
_cell.length_c   1.000
_cell.angle_alpha   90.00
_cell.angle_beta   90.00
_cell.angle_gamma   90.00
#
_symmetry.space_group_name_H-M   'P 1'
#
loop_
_entity.id
_entity.type
_entity.pdbx_description
1 polymer ?
#
loop_
_entity_poly.entity_id
_entity_poly.type
_entity_poly.pdbx_seq_one_letter_code
_entity_poly.pdbx_strand_id
1 'polypeptide(L)'
;AAAVKIDTIAYMPAQEFGNAYSLFISQNYGARQPERIRKGTRLSFLVSAVFCLMISGLIFLLSPWLMGFFVEAGETAIIAGGVQYLRIEGAMYVGIGILFLWYGYFRAIRKP
;
A
#
# COMPACT_ATOMS: atom_id res chain seq x y z
N ALA A 1 8.39 0.84 -18.11
CA ALA A 1 9.26 -0.06 -17.33
C ALA A 1 9.76 0.58 -16.03
N ALA A 2 10.32 1.80 -16.07
CA ALA A 2 10.76 2.54 -14.88
C ALA A 2 9.66 2.73 -13.81
N ALA A 3 8.50 3.27 -14.21
CA ALA A 3 7.37 3.50 -13.30
C ALA A 3 6.89 2.22 -12.60
N VAL A 4 6.84 1.08 -13.30
CA VAL A 4 6.43 -0.21 -12.71
C VAL A 4 7.42 -0.70 -11.64
N LYS A 5 8.72 -0.43 -11.81
CA LYS A 5 9.72 -0.75 -10.78
C LYS A 5 9.53 0.10 -9.53
N ILE A 6 9.24 1.40 -9.73
CA ILE A 6 8.94 2.33 -8.63
C ILE A 6 7.67 1.88 -7.91
N ASP A 7 6.62 1.54 -8.66
CA ASP A 7 5.35 1.09 -8.09
C ASP A 7 5.52 -0.19 -7.26
N THR A 8 6.26 -1.18 -7.76
CA THR A 8 6.51 -2.44 -7.02
C THR A 8 7.13 -2.19 -5.64
N ILE A 9 8.05 -1.23 -5.52
CA ILE A 9 8.68 -0.86 -4.25
C ILE A 9 7.67 -0.18 -3.33
N ALA A 10 6.83 0.68 -3.88
CA ALA A 10 5.83 1.41 -3.12
C ALA A 10 4.63 0.54 -2.68
N TYR A 11 4.35 -0.54 -3.41
CA TYR A 11 3.31 -1.51 -3.11
C TYR A 11 3.69 -2.51 -2.00
N MET A 12 4.97 -2.84 -1.88
CA MET A 12 5.51 -3.82 -0.92
C MET A 12 5.06 -3.59 0.53
N PRO A 13 5.14 -2.36 1.09
CA PRO A 13 4.70 -2.11 2.45
C PRO A 13 3.21 -2.39 2.69
N ALA A 14 2.34 -2.08 1.73
CA ALA A 14 0.90 -2.33 1.84
C ALA A 14 0.61 -3.84 1.91
N GLN A 15 1.33 -4.63 1.12
CA GLN A 15 1.27 -6.08 1.15
C GLN A 15 1.72 -6.64 2.51
N GLU A 16 2.82 -6.12 3.07
CA GLU A 16 3.33 -6.55 4.37
C GLU A 16 2.38 -6.21 5.54
N PHE A 17 1.68 -5.07 5.48
CA PHE A 17 0.59 -4.79 6.43
C PHE A 17 -0.52 -5.84 6.34
N GLY A 18 -0.94 -6.22 5.13
CA GLY A 18 -1.92 -7.29 4.91
C GLY A 18 -1.47 -8.63 5.51
N ASN A 19 -0.19 -8.98 5.35
CA ASN A 19 0.39 -10.20 5.91
C ASN A 19 0.43 -10.20 7.44
N ALA A 20 0.96 -9.13 8.05
CA ALA A 20 1.01 -8.98 9.50
C ALA A 20 -0.39 -8.97 10.13
N TYR A 21 -1.33 -8.28 9.48
CA TYR A 21 -2.72 -8.23 9.92
C TYR A 21 -3.40 -9.61 9.82
N SER A 22 -3.18 -10.35 8.74
CA SER A 22 -3.68 -11.72 8.59
C SER A 22 -3.20 -12.64 9.72
N LEU A 23 -1.92 -12.54 10.09
CA LEU A 23 -1.36 -13.30 11.22
C LEU A 23 -2.03 -12.91 12.54
N PHE A 24 -2.17 -11.61 12.81
CA PHE A 24 -2.85 -11.11 14.01
C PHE A 24 -4.29 -11.64 14.09
N ILE A 25 -5.06 -11.56 13.01
CA ILE A 25 -6.45 -12.03 12.97
C ILE A 25 -6.52 -13.55 13.16
N SER A 26 -5.64 -14.32 12.51
CA SER A 26 -5.61 -15.78 12.61
C SER A 26 -5.38 -16.24 14.06
N GLN A 27 -4.43 -15.63 14.75
CA GLN A 27 -4.12 -15.94 16.15
C GLN A 27 -5.31 -15.61 17.07
N ASN A 28 -5.91 -14.42 16.93
CA ASN A 28 -7.03 -14.01 17.79
C ASN A 28 -8.32 -14.77 17.47
N TYR A 29 -8.51 -15.15 16.21
CA TYR A 29 -9.64 -15.99 15.77
C TYR A 29 -9.53 -17.39 16.38
N GLY A 30 -8.36 -18.01 16.30
CA GLY A 30 -8.08 -19.30 16.95
C GLY A 30 -8.24 -19.27 18.47
N ALA A 31 -7.86 -18.15 19.12
CA ALA A 31 -8.01 -17.94 20.56
C ALA A 31 -9.43 -17.52 21.00
N ARG A 32 -10.39 -17.39 20.06
CA ARG A 32 -11.77 -16.92 20.32
C ARG A 32 -11.84 -15.55 21.02
N GLN A 33 -11.01 -14.59 20.61
CA GLN A 33 -10.93 -13.23 21.18
C GLN A 33 -11.50 -12.16 20.22
N PRO A 34 -12.82 -12.11 19.97
CA PRO A 34 -13.42 -11.21 18.97
C PRO A 34 -13.27 -9.72 19.31
N GLU A 35 -13.16 -9.38 20.60
CA GLU A 35 -12.93 -8.00 21.02
C GLU A 35 -11.56 -7.49 20.56
N ARG A 36 -10.52 -8.32 20.67
CA ARG A 36 -9.16 -8.00 20.20
C ARG A 36 -9.11 -7.91 18.68
N ILE A 37 -9.83 -8.78 17.98
CA ILE A 37 -10.02 -8.68 16.52
C ILE A 37 -10.59 -7.29 16.19
N ARG A 38 -11.73 -6.90 16.78
CA ARG A 38 -12.38 -5.60 16.48
C ARG A 38 -11.47 -4.39 16.78
N LYS A 39 -10.78 -4.40 17.92
CA LYS A 39 -9.85 -3.33 18.30
C LYS A 39 -8.64 -3.29 17.37
N GLY A 40 -8.04 -4.44 17.10
CA GLY A 40 -6.89 -4.59 16.20
C GLY A 40 -7.22 -4.17 14.77
N THR A 41 -8.35 -4.61 14.23
CA THR A 41 -8.85 -4.18 12.90
C THR A 41 -8.90 -2.67 12.77
N ARG A 42 -9.53 -1.97 13.73
CA ARG A 42 -9.64 -0.50 13.69
C ARG A 42 -8.26 0.17 13.68
N LEU A 43 -7.35 -0.31 14.53
CA LEU A 43 -6.00 0.24 14.62
C LEU A 43 -5.19 -0.06 13.35
N SER A 44 -5.25 -1.28 12.83
CA SER A 44 -4.55 -1.68 11.59
C SER A 44 -5.03 -0.87 10.39
N PHE A 45 -6.33 -0.62 10.26
CA PHE A 45 -6.88 0.25 9.22
C PHE A 45 -6.39 1.70 9.36
N LEU A 46 -6.38 2.24 10.58
CA LEU A 46 -5.87 3.60 10.83
C LEU A 46 -4.38 3.71 10.48
N VAL A 47 -3.56 2.77 10.96
CA VAL A 47 -2.11 2.75 10.70
C VAL A 47 -1.83 2.60 9.21
N SER A 48 -2.52 1.69 8.52
CA SER A 48 -2.38 1.51 7.07
C SER A 48 -2.81 2.76 6.31
N ALA A 49 -3.93 3.38 6.66
CA ALA A 49 -4.39 4.60 6.00
C ALA A 49 -3.40 5.76 6.18
N VAL A 50 -2.90 5.99 7.40
CA VAL A 50 -1.89 7.02 7.68
C VAL A 50 -0.61 6.74 6.90
N PHE A 51 -0.13 5.49 6.89
CA PHE A 51 1.05 5.11 6.13
C PHE A 51 0.86 5.33 4.63
N CYS A 52 -0.25 4.87 4.06
CA CYS A 52 -0.56 5.04 2.64
C CYS A 52 -0.70 6.53 2.26
N LEU A 53 -1.29 7.37 3.13
CA LEU A 53 -1.34 8.81 2.91
C LEU A 53 0.06 9.46 2.90
N MET A 54 0.94 9.05 3.82
CA MET A 54 2.33 9.54 3.83
C MET A 54 3.08 9.15 2.55
N ILE A 55 2.98 7.90 2.11
CA ILE A 55 3.61 7.44 0.86
C ILE A 55 3.00 8.13 -0.36
N SER A 56 1.67 8.30 -0.39
CA SER A 56 0.98 9.03 -1.45
C SER A 56 1.52 10.46 -1.58
N GLY A 57 1.65 11.18 -0.46
CA GLY A 57 2.25 12.52 -0.43
C GLY A 57 3.70 12.52 -0.90
N LEU A 58 4.50 11.53 -0.47
CA LEU A 58 5.90 11.39 -0.89
C LEU A 58 6.02 11.18 -2.40
N ILE A 59 5.22 10.28 -2.98
CA ILE A 59 5.20 10.06 -4.44
C ILE A 59 4.75 11.31 -5.18
N PHE A 60 3.75 12.04 -4.66
CA PHE A 60 3.24 13.22 -5.34
C PHE A 60 4.29 14.33 -5.49
N LEU A 61 5.13 14.49 -4.45
CA LEU A 61 6.22 15.45 -4.37
C LEU A 61 7.47 14.98 -5.12
N LEU A 62 7.83 13.70 -4.98
CA LEU A 62 9.10 13.17 -5.49
C LEU A 62 8.99 12.49 -6.86
N SER A 63 7.81 12.29 -7.44
CA SER A 63 7.66 11.56 -8.70
C SER A 63 8.53 12.08 -9.86
N PRO A 64 8.76 13.40 -10.07
CA PRO A 64 9.66 13.86 -11.13
C PRO A 64 11.11 13.44 -10.87
N TRP A 65 11.53 13.51 -9.61
CA TRP A 65 12.88 13.12 -9.19
C TRP A 65 13.07 11.61 -9.26
N LEU A 66 12.08 10.83 -8.83
CA LEU A 66 12.08 9.36 -8.94
C LEU A 66 12.17 8.89 -10.40
N MET A 67 11.44 9.55 -11.31
CA MET A 67 11.53 9.25 -12.74
C MET A 67 12.92 9.54 -13.32
N GLY A 68 13.58 10.60 -12.85
CA GLY A 68 14.94 10.98 -13.27
C GLY A 68 16.05 9.99 -12.88
N PHE A 69 15.80 9.04 -11.97
CA PHE A 69 16.76 7.95 -11.70
C PHE A 69 16.81 6.89 -12.80
N PHE A 70 15.72 6.75 -13.55
CA PHE A 70 15.54 5.64 -14.48
C PHE A 70 15.44 6.10 -15.94
N VAL A 71 15.29 7.39 -16.18
CA VAL A 71 15.06 8.00 -17.49
C VAL A 71 15.99 9.19 -17.64
N GLU A 72 16.65 9.31 -18.80
CA GLU A 72 17.56 10.42 -19.09
C GLU A 72 16.81 11.76 -19.15
N ALA A 73 17.49 12.84 -18.73
CA ALA A 73 16.89 14.17 -18.64
C ALA A 73 16.39 14.72 -20.00
N GLY A 74 16.87 14.18 -21.13
CA GLY A 74 16.41 14.52 -22.47
C GLY A 74 15.02 13.97 -22.83
N GLU A 75 14.54 12.95 -22.13
CA GLU A 75 13.27 12.27 -22.42
C GLU A 75 12.09 12.86 -21.62
N THR A 76 11.91 14.18 -21.72
CA THR A 76 10.93 14.94 -20.92
C THR A 76 9.49 14.45 -21.05
N ALA A 77 9.08 13.99 -22.23
CA ALA A 77 7.75 13.42 -22.47
C ALA A 77 7.52 12.11 -21.70
N ILE A 78 8.56 11.26 -21.58
CA ILE A 78 8.49 9.99 -20.84
C ILE A 78 8.44 10.26 -19.34
N ILE A 79 9.23 11.22 -18.86
CA ILE A 79 9.19 11.67 -17.46
C ILE A 79 7.81 12.20 -17.11
N ALA A 80 7.23 13.08 -17.94
CA ALA A 80 5.90 13.65 -17.70
C ALA A 80 4.81 12.57 -17.64
N GLY A 81 4.82 11.62 -18.56
CA GLY A 81 3.89 10.49 -18.56
C GLY A 81 4.04 9.60 -17.31
N GLY A 82 5.27 9.29 -16.90
CA GLY A 82 5.53 8.51 -15.69
C GLY A 82 5.14 9.23 -14.40
N VAL A 83 5.37 10.55 -14.32
CA VAL A 83 4.92 11.39 -13.20
C VAL A 83 3.41 11.36 -13.06
N GLN A 84 2.67 11.49 -14.18
CA GLN A 84 1.21 11.44 -14.17
C GLN A 84 0.71 10.08 -13.69
N TYR A 85 1.31 9.00 -14.21
CA TYR A 85 1.01 7.63 -13.78
C TYR A 85 1.19 7.45 -12.27
N LEU A 86 2.38 7.77 -11.74
CA LEU A 86 2.72 7.61 -10.32
C LEU A 86 1.80 8.44 -9.41
N ARG A 87 1.37 9.63 -9.84
CA ARG A 87 0.44 10.47 -9.07
C ARG A 87 -0.97 9.90 -9.02
N ILE A 88 -1.46 9.37 -10.14
CA ILE A 88 -2.79 8.73 -10.20
C ILE A 88 -2.80 7.48 -9.31
N GLU A 89 -1.78 6.65 -9.45
CA GLU A 89 -1.61 5.42 -8.68
C GLU A 89 -1.43 5.70 -7.18
N GLY A 90 -0.54 6.64 -6.84
CA GLY A 90 -0.31 7.08 -5.47
C GLY A 90 -1.57 7.62 -4.79
N ALA A 91 -2.48 8.28 -5.54
CA ALA A 91 -3.75 8.73 -4.99
C ALA A 91 -4.66 7.56 -4.55
N MET A 92 -4.49 6.37 -5.14
CA MET A 92 -5.28 5.17 -4.83
C MET A 92 -4.67 4.29 -3.73
N TYR A 93 -3.48 4.61 -3.22
CA TYR A 93 -2.77 3.77 -2.24
C TYR A 93 -3.54 3.51 -0.94
N VAL A 94 -4.35 4.47 -0.48
CA VAL A 94 -5.20 4.24 0.70
C VAL A 94 -6.24 3.15 0.42
N GLY A 95 -6.85 3.16 -0.77
CA GLY A 95 -7.80 2.13 -1.19
C GLY A 95 -7.15 0.76 -1.32
N ILE A 96 -5.93 0.73 -1.88
CA ILE A 96 -5.12 -0.49 -2.00
C ILE A 96 -4.78 -1.06 -0.61
N GLY A 97 -4.30 -0.22 0.32
CA GLY A 97 -3.98 -0.65 1.68
C GLY A 97 -5.19 -1.27 2.39
N ILE A 98 -6.36 -0.64 2.27
CA ILE A 98 -7.63 -1.18 2.79
C ILE A 98 -7.96 -2.54 2.16
N LEU A 99 -7.78 -2.69 0.85
CA LEU A 99 -8.04 -3.94 0.15
C LEU A 99 -7.13 -5.08 0.62
N PHE A 100 -5.84 -4.81 0.86
CA PHE A 100 -4.92 -5.80 1.42
C PHE A 100 -5.28 -6.21 2.85
N LEU A 101 -5.75 -5.27 3.67
CA LEU A 101 -6.22 -5.60 5.02
C LEU A 101 -7.47 -6.49 4.95
N TRP A 102 -8.42 -6.19 4.07
CA TRP A 102 -9.60 -7.04 3.86
C TRP A 102 -9.21 -8.44 3.40
N TYR A 103 -8.32 -8.55 2.40
CA TYR A 103 -7.81 -9.82 1.94
C TYR A 103 -7.14 -10.61 3.08
N GLY A 104 -6.28 -9.93 3.86
CA GLY A 104 -5.64 -10.52 5.04
C GLY A 104 -6.63 -11.04 6.09
N TYR A 105 -7.73 -10.31 6.32
CA TYR A 105 -8.80 -10.72 7.24
C TYR A 105 -9.51 -11.99 6.78
N PHE A 106 -10.01 -12.00 5.53
CA PHE A 106 -10.75 -13.13 4.96
C PHE A 106 -9.88 -14.39 4.88
N ARG A 107 -8.62 -14.23 4.46
CA ARG A 107 -7.62 -15.28 4.49
C ARG A 107 -7.42 -15.86 5.90
N ALA A 108 -7.34 -14.99 6.91
CA ALA A 108 -7.12 -15.40 8.30
C ALA A 108 -8.27 -16.25 8.88
N ILE A 109 -9.51 -15.97 8.49
CA ILE A 109 -10.70 -16.71 8.96
C ILE A 109 -11.10 -17.88 8.05
N ARG A 110 -10.25 -18.23 7.05
CA ARG A 110 -10.50 -19.31 6.07
C ARG A 110 -11.82 -19.16 5.30
N LYS A 111 -12.21 -17.92 5.01
CA LYS A 111 -13.33 -17.59 4.12
C LYS A 111 -12.79 -16.77 2.94
N PRO A 112 -12.02 -17.41 2.03
CA PRO A 112 -11.43 -16.74 0.89
C PRO A 112 -12.49 -16.15 -0.05
#